data_AF-A0A1G9UTM3-F1
#
_entry.id   AF-A0A1G9UTM3-F1
#
_cell.length_a   1.000
_cell.length_b   1.000
_cell.length_c   1.000
_cell.angle_alpha   90.00
_cell.angle_beta   90.00
_cell.angle_gamma   90.00
#
_symmetry.space_group_name_H-M   'P 1'
#
loop_
_entity.id
_entity.type
_entity.pdbx_description
1 polymer ?
#
loop_
_entity_poly.entity_id
_entity_poly.type
_entity_poly.pdbx_seq_one_letter_code
_entity_poly.pdbx_strand_id
1 'polypeptide(L)'
;MECPDGELSVLIVDDEQIREFNRDYLGKDRPTNVISFAMQEGEGAGVAPQLLGDVLISAETAARDAAEADQPFESELYFLLLHGMLHLRGYDHERGTADQAREMECREQEIFSVVRREFLT
;
A
#
# COMPACT_ATOMS: atom_id res chain seq x y z
N MET A 1 14.02 19.42 -1.94
CA MET A 1 13.80 17.97 -1.85
C MET A 1 13.93 17.44 -3.26
N GLU A 2 15.02 16.77 -3.57
CA GLU A 2 15.11 15.98 -4.79
C GLU A 2 14.35 14.67 -4.50
N CYS A 3 13.22 14.46 -5.18
CA CYS A 3 12.62 13.13 -5.25
C CYS A 3 13.35 12.42 -6.41
N PRO A 4 14.22 11.43 -6.13
CA PRO A 4 14.86 10.70 -7.19
C PRO A 4 13.80 9.95 -8.02
N ASP A 5 14.09 9.77 -9.30
CA ASP A 5 13.23 8.99 -10.19
C ASP A 5 13.04 7.57 -9.60
N GLY A 6 11.80 7.10 -9.59
CA GLY A 6 11.43 5.79 -9.09
C GLY A 6 10.29 5.20 -9.91
N GLU A 7 10.28 3.88 -10.04
CA GLU A 7 9.28 3.10 -10.75
C GLU A 7 8.43 2.34 -9.74
N LEU A 8 7.12 2.47 -9.91
CA LEU A 8 6.09 1.83 -9.09
C LEU A 8 5.11 1.15 -10.03
N SER A 9 4.88 -0.14 -9.83
CA SER A 9 3.77 -0.84 -10.46
C SER A 9 2.56 -0.80 -9.54
N VAL A 10 1.40 -0.46 -10.10
CA VAL A 10 0.12 -0.56 -9.38
C VAL A 10 -0.78 -1.52 -10.14
N LEU A 11 -1.25 -2.54 -9.46
CA LEU A 11 -2.15 -3.55 -10.01
C LEU A 11 -3.49 -3.45 -9.30
N ILE A 12 -4.54 -3.20 -10.07
CA ILE A 12 -5.91 -3.28 -9.58
C ILE A 12 -6.48 -4.63 -9.99
N VAL A 13 -6.89 -5.41 -9.00
CA VAL A 13 -7.30 -6.81 -9.16
C VAL A 13 -8.65 -7.07 -8.48
N ASP A 14 -9.23 -8.24 -8.72
CA ASP A 14 -10.39 -8.73 -7.98
C ASP A 14 -9.97 -9.51 -6.71
N ASP A 15 -10.96 -9.94 -5.91
CA ASP A 15 -10.71 -10.70 -4.69
C ASP A 15 -10.11 -12.08 -4.93
N GLU A 16 -10.43 -12.71 -6.06
CA GLU A 16 -9.91 -14.04 -6.39
C GLU A 16 -8.41 -13.94 -6.64
N GLN A 17 -8.00 -13.00 -7.49
CA GLN A 17 -6.61 -12.71 -7.80
C GLN A 17 -5.83 -12.31 -6.55
N ILE A 18 -6.31 -11.34 -5.75
CA ILE A 18 -5.54 -10.92 -4.57
C ILE A 18 -5.42 -12.03 -3.52
N ARG A 19 -6.43 -12.91 -3.41
CA ARG A 19 -6.38 -14.08 -2.53
C ARG A 19 -5.30 -15.06 -2.97
N GLU A 20 -5.16 -15.30 -4.27
CA GLU A 20 -4.08 -16.13 -4.81
C GLU A 20 -2.70 -15.56 -4.44
N PHE A 21 -2.49 -14.26 -4.63
CA PHE A 21 -1.25 -13.59 -4.20
C PHE A 21 -1.03 -13.69 -2.68
N ASN A 22 -2.07 -13.45 -1.87
CA ASN A 22 -1.98 -13.53 -0.41
C ASN A 22 -1.64 -14.94 0.07
N ARG A 23 -2.20 -15.96 -0.58
CA ARG A 23 -1.89 -17.37 -0.30
C ARG A 23 -0.46 -17.71 -0.70
N ASP A 24 -0.07 -17.39 -1.93
CA ASP A 24 1.17 -17.87 -2.53
C ASP A 24 2.41 -17.15 -1.97
N TYR A 25 2.29 -15.86 -1.63
CA TYR A 25 3.41 -15.06 -1.13
C TYR A 25 3.37 -14.78 0.38
N LEU A 26 2.19 -14.65 0.98
CA LEU A 26 2.05 -14.33 2.42
C LEU A 26 1.49 -15.48 3.25
N GLY A 27 1.15 -16.63 2.63
CA GLY A 27 0.63 -17.81 3.31
C GLY A 27 -0.78 -17.65 3.91
N LYS A 28 -1.51 -16.59 3.52
CA LYS A 28 -2.86 -16.30 4.03
C LYS A 28 -3.90 -16.54 2.93
N ASP A 29 -4.62 -17.67 2.98
CA ASP A 29 -5.64 -18.02 1.98
C ASP A 29 -6.97 -17.28 2.19
N ARG A 30 -6.94 -15.95 2.03
CA ARG A 30 -8.10 -15.06 2.12
C ARG A 30 -7.86 -13.78 1.30
N PRO A 31 -8.91 -13.12 0.78
CA PRO A 31 -8.74 -11.80 0.18
C PRO A 31 -8.25 -10.79 1.23
N THR A 32 -7.57 -9.76 0.76
CA THR A 32 -7.13 -8.59 1.52
C THR A 32 -7.30 -7.35 0.64
N ASN A 33 -7.30 -6.16 1.23
CA ASN A 33 -7.47 -4.92 0.47
C ASN A 33 -6.23 -4.54 -0.32
N VAL A 34 -5.04 -4.68 0.27
CA VAL A 34 -3.75 -4.35 -0.37
C VAL A 34 -2.65 -5.35 -0.03
N ILE A 35 -1.74 -5.58 -0.98
CA ILE A 35 -0.47 -6.30 -0.80
C ILE A 35 0.64 -5.44 -1.42
N SER A 36 1.75 -5.29 -0.72
CA SER A 36 2.92 -4.55 -1.20
C SER A 36 4.15 -5.44 -1.29
N PHE A 37 4.82 -5.43 -2.44
CA PHE A 37 6.05 -6.18 -2.68
C PHE A 37 7.21 -5.20 -2.87
N ALA A 38 8.02 -5.01 -1.82
CA ALA A 38 9.19 -4.14 -1.87
C ALA A 38 10.34 -4.80 -2.62
N MET A 39 10.77 -4.18 -3.73
CA MET A 39 11.95 -4.64 -4.50
C MET A 39 13.28 -4.19 -3.87
N GLN A 40 13.19 -3.31 -2.88
CA GLN A 40 14.35 -2.76 -2.15
C GLN A 40 14.72 -3.60 -0.91
N GLU A 41 14.00 -4.70 -0.65
CA GLU A 41 14.23 -5.58 0.49
C GLU A 41 14.74 -6.96 0.05
N GLY A 42 15.48 -7.64 0.92
CA GLY A 42 15.95 -9.01 0.68
C GLY A 42 17.20 -9.17 -0.19
N GLU A 43 17.42 -10.38 -0.68
CA GLU A 43 18.58 -10.74 -1.51
C GLU A 43 18.43 -10.14 -2.92
N GLY A 44 19.10 -9.02 -3.18
CA GLY A 44 18.97 -8.26 -4.43
C GLY A 44 18.66 -6.78 -4.22
N ALA A 45 18.42 -6.37 -2.98
CA ALA A 45 18.30 -4.97 -2.61
C ALA A 45 19.49 -4.14 -3.14
N GLY A 46 19.19 -3.08 -3.90
CA GLY A 46 20.19 -2.16 -4.45
C GLY A 46 20.71 -2.50 -5.87
N VAL A 47 20.28 -3.61 -6.48
CA VAL A 47 20.59 -3.92 -7.89
C VAL A 47 19.90 -2.94 -8.85
N ALA A 48 18.67 -2.54 -8.52
CA ALA A 48 17.89 -1.55 -9.25
C ALA A 48 17.23 -0.57 -8.26
N PRO A 49 17.97 0.43 -7.74
CA PRO A 49 17.48 1.32 -6.69
C PRO A 49 16.27 2.17 -7.11
N GLN A 50 16.04 2.33 -8.41
CA GLN A 50 14.87 3.00 -8.96
C GLN A 50 13.60 2.16 -8.90
N LEU A 51 13.68 0.82 -8.82
CA LEU A 51 12.49 -0.03 -8.71
C LEU A 51 12.01 -0.03 -7.26
N LEU A 52 10.88 0.60 -6.97
CA LEU A 52 10.29 0.61 -5.64
C LEU A 52 9.60 -0.73 -5.36
N GLY A 53 8.84 -1.21 -6.34
CA GLY A 53 8.14 -2.49 -6.30
C GLY A 53 6.70 -2.37 -6.75
N ASP A 54 5.87 -3.28 -6.24
CA ASP A 54 4.49 -3.46 -6.70
C ASP A 54 3.50 -3.24 -5.56
N VAL A 55 2.40 -2.54 -5.85
CA VAL A 55 1.23 -2.41 -4.96
C VAL A 55 0.02 -3.02 -5.64
N LEU A 56 -0.51 -4.10 -5.07
CA LEU A 56 -1.69 -4.80 -5.54
C LEU A 56 -2.88 -4.38 -4.67
N ILE A 57 -3.96 -3.89 -5.28
CA ILE A 57 -5.17 -3.46 -4.57
C ILE A 57 -6.36 -4.23 -5.12
N SER A 58 -7.12 -4.88 -4.22
CA SER A 58 -8.42 -5.44 -4.60
C SER A 58 -9.47 -4.33 -4.65
N ALA A 59 -10.04 -4.10 -5.84
CA ALA A 59 -11.11 -3.12 -6.01
C ALA A 59 -12.37 -3.52 -5.23
N GLU A 60 -12.66 -4.82 -5.14
CA GLU A 60 -13.85 -5.33 -4.46
C GLU A 60 -13.74 -5.22 -2.94
N THR A 61 -12.57 -5.55 -2.38
CA THR A 61 -12.34 -5.36 -0.95
C THR A 61 -12.28 -3.87 -0.60
N ALA A 62 -11.57 -3.06 -1.37
CA ALA A 62 -11.53 -1.61 -1.15
C ALA A 62 -12.92 -0.96 -1.23
N ALA A 63 -13.79 -1.40 -2.15
CA ALA A 63 -15.17 -0.90 -2.23
C ALA A 63 -16.01 -1.28 -1.01
N ARG A 64 -15.81 -2.48 -0.45
CA ARG A 64 -16.47 -2.91 0.79
C ARG A 64 -15.98 -2.10 1.99
N ASP A 65 -14.67 -1.95 2.13
CA ASP A 65 -14.05 -1.17 3.22
C ASP A 65 -14.54 0.28 3.18
N ALA A 66 -14.56 0.91 2.00
CA ALA A 66 -15.10 2.25 1.80
C ALA A 66 -16.58 2.38 2.21
N ALA A 67 -17.41 1.40 1.83
CA ALA A 67 -18.82 1.38 2.18
C ALA A 67 -19.05 1.17 3.69
N GLU A 68 -18.25 0.32 4.34
CA GLU A 68 -18.29 0.10 5.79
C GLU A 68 -17.86 1.36 6.57
N ALA A 69 -16.91 2.12 6.02
CA ALA A 69 -16.42 3.37 6.58
C ALA A 69 -17.28 4.61 6.26
N ASP A 70 -18.35 4.46 5.45
CA ASP A 70 -19.14 5.57 4.90
C ASP A 70 -18.27 6.63 4.19
N GLN A 71 -17.32 6.15 3.37
CA GLN A 71 -16.39 6.98 2.60
C GLN A 71 -16.49 6.72 1.09
N PRO A 72 -16.11 7.70 0.24
CA PRO A 72 -15.98 7.49 -1.19
C PRO A 72 -14.94 6.40 -1.51
N PHE A 73 -15.22 5.59 -2.53
CA PHE A 73 -14.30 4.54 -2.98
C PHE A 73 -12.92 5.10 -3.35
N GLU A 74 -12.88 6.27 -3.98
CA GLU A 74 -11.64 6.96 -4.37
C GLU A 74 -10.79 7.33 -3.16
N SER A 75 -11.43 7.65 -2.01
CA SER A 75 -10.74 7.95 -0.77
C SER A 75 -10.00 6.74 -0.24
N GLU A 76 -10.68 5.58 -0.22
CA GLU A 76 -10.08 4.32 0.20
C GLU A 76 -8.97 3.88 -0.75
N LEU A 77 -9.18 3.99 -2.06
CA LEU A 77 -8.18 3.63 -3.06
C LEU A 77 -6.90 4.46 -2.93
N TYR A 78 -7.02 5.78 -2.71
CA TYR A 78 -5.84 6.63 -2.47
C TYR A 78 -5.16 6.34 -1.15
N PHE A 79 -5.92 6.02 -0.10
CA PHE A 79 -5.37 5.62 1.18
C PHE A 79 -4.57 4.31 1.05
N LEU A 80 -5.12 3.28 0.40
CA LEU A 80 -4.44 1.99 0.17
C LEU A 80 -3.20 2.15 -0.71
N LEU A 81 -3.24 3.00 -1.73
CA LEU A 81 -2.06 3.29 -2.55
C LEU A 81 -0.97 3.97 -1.73
N LEU A 82 -1.32 4.99 -0.93
CA LEU A 82 -0.39 5.67 -0.03
C LEU A 82 0.22 4.67 0.98
N HIS A 83 -0.62 3.87 1.61
CA HIS A 83 -0.23 2.84 2.57
C HIS A 83 0.76 1.86 1.96
N GLY A 84 0.46 1.34 0.76
CA GLY A 84 1.35 0.45 0.04
C GLY A 84 2.69 1.10 -0.31
N MET A 85 2.68 2.36 -0.76
CA MET A 85 3.91 3.11 -1.05
C MET A 85 4.78 3.33 0.19
N LEU A 86 4.18 3.54 1.37
CA LEU A 86 4.93 3.63 2.63
C LEU A 86 5.57 2.29 2.99
N HIS A 87 4.87 1.18 2.80
CA HIS A 87 5.47 -0.15 2.93
C HIS A 87 6.65 -0.37 1.99
N LEU A 88 6.57 0.06 0.73
CA LEU A 88 7.71 0.00 -0.21
C LEU A 88 8.92 0.83 0.22
N ARG A 89 8.73 1.82 1.12
CA ARG A 89 9.81 2.63 1.70
C ARG A 89 10.34 2.09 3.02
N GLY A 90 9.88 0.91 3.45
CA GLY A 90 10.34 0.23 4.67
C GLY A 90 9.61 0.68 5.94
N TYR A 91 8.49 1.40 5.82
CA TYR A 91 7.59 1.57 6.97
C TYR A 91 6.85 0.25 7.21
N ASP A 92 6.80 -0.22 8.46
CA ASP A 92 6.14 -1.48 8.81
C ASP A 92 5.35 -1.32 10.12
N HIS A 93 4.04 -1.55 10.03
CA HIS A 93 3.11 -1.54 11.17
C HIS A 93 2.73 -2.96 11.65
N GLU A 94 2.93 -4.01 10.84
CA GLU A 94 2.54 -5.38 11.19
C GLU A 94 3.63 -6.11 12.00
N ARG A 95 4.91 -5.88 11.66
CA ARG A 95 6.05 -6.59 12.27
C ARG A 95 6.96 -5.68 13.09
N GLY A 96 6.73 -4.37 13.05
CA GLY A 96 7.50 -3.35 13.75
C GLY A 96 7.16 -3.22 15.25
N THR A 97 7.88 -2.31 15.92
CA THR A 97 7.54 -1.88 17.29
C THR A 97 6.32 -0.96 17.28
N ALA A 98 5.69 -0.79 18.44
CA ALA A 98 4.59 0.18 18.60
C ALA A 98 4.97 1.61 18.17
N ASP A 99 6.25 1.97 18.25
CA ASP A 99 6.73 3.28 17.81
C ASP A 99 6.85 3.37 16.28
N GLN A 100 7.25 2.28 15.61
CA GLN A 100 7.26 2.21 14.14
C GLN A 100 5.84 2.27 13.55
N ALA A 101 4.89 1.58 14.17
CA ALA A 101 3.48 1.65 13.77
C ALA A 101 2.94 3.09 13.90
N ARG A 102 3.24 3.78 15.01
CA ARG A 102 2.86 5.19 15.20
C ARG A 102 3.52 6.12 14.17
N GLU A 103 4.78 5.88 13.85
CA GLU A 103 5.50 6.68 12.86
C GLU A 103 4.83 6.57 11.49
N MET A 104 4.48 5.35 11.08
CA MET A 104 3.75 5.10 9.85
C MET A 104 2.37 5.77 9.85
N GLU A 105 1.56 5.59 10.90
CA GLU A 105 0.25 6.25 11.04
C GLU A 105 0.37 7.79 10.95
N CYS A 106 1.37 8.38 11.60
CA CYS A 106 1.61 9.82 11.52
C CYS A 106 1.93 10.25 10.08
N ARG A 107 2.73 9.46 9.36
CA ARG A 107 3.09 9.74 7.96
C ARG A 107 1.91 9.58 7.03
N GLU A 108 1.10 8.55 7.22
CA GLU A 108 -0.16 8.35 6.50
C GLU A 108 -1.06 9.57 6.65
N GLN A 109 -1.30 10.01 7.89
CA GLN A 109 -2.16 11.17 8.16
C GLN A 109 -1.62 12.46 7.53
N GLU A 110 -0.31 12.72 7.66
CA GLU A 110 0.32 13.90 7.08
C GLU A 110 0.14 13.94 5.56
N ILE A 111 0.49 12.86 4.87
CA ILE A 111 0.46 12.84 3.40
C ILE A 111 -0.97 12.74 2.88
N PHE A 112 -1.82 11.92 3.52
CA PHE A 112 -3.22 11.79 3.12
C PHE A 112 -3.99 13.10 3.28
N SER A 113 -3.65 13.94 4.25
CA SER A 113 -4.24 15.28 4.38
C SER A 113 -3.99 16.16 3.13
N VAL A 114 -2.82 16.04 2.52
CA VAL A 114 -2.48 16.73 1.27
C VAL A 114 -3.27 16.13 0.11
N VAL A 115 -3.28 14.80 -0.03
CA VAL A 115 -4.04 14.11 -1.09
C VAL A 115 -5.52 14.49 -1.04
N ARG A 116 -6.12 14.49 0.16
CA ARG A 116 -7.52 14.88 0.35
C ARG A 116 -7.81 16.29 -0.16
N ARG A 117 -6.93 17.24 0.16
CA ARG A 117 -7.09 18.64 -0.25
C ARG A 117 -6.99 18.84 -1.75
N GLU A 118 -6.13 18.08 -2.42
CA GLU A 118 -5.85 18.26 -3.85
C GLU A 118 -6.77 17.43 -4.76
N PHE A 119 -7.24 16.25 -4.29
CA PHE A 119 -7.91 15.27 -5.15
C PHE A 119 -9.28 14.77 -4.65
N LEU A 120 -9.69 15.07 -3.42
CA LEU A 120 -10.94 14.57 -2.81
C LEU A 120 -11.86 15.68 -2.28
N THR A 121 -11.66 16.93 -2.72
CA THR A 121 -12.53 18.09 -2.44
C THR A 121 -13.61 18.28 -3.49
#